data_AF-A0AAX4ICZ7-F1
#
_entry.id   AF-A0AAX4ICZ7-F1
#
_cell.length_a   1.000
_cell.length_b   1.000
_cell.length_c   1.000
_cell.angle_alpha   90.00
_cell.angle_beta   90.00
_cell.angle_gamma   90.00
#
_symmetry.space_group_name_H-M   'P 1'
#
loop_
_entity.id
_entity.type
_entity.pdbx_description
1 polymer ?
#
loop_
_entity_poly.entity_id
_entity_poly.type
_entity_poly.pdbx_seq_one_letter_code
_entity_poly.pdbx_strand_id
1 'polypeptide(L)'
;MTEAAPPYDVLFLDRSQNQSNPLPTQNDIDGSEGLVIKFGVHVHPIEGHNMLYVGKLTTVPVPKPYVIYQHRKQQKVITYIVMQDVAGTTLVDLWGGLDHARKTAIVMTLRTYFDQLRQLPHPGYFGNIEG
;
A
#
# COMPACT_ATOMS: atom_id res chain seq x y z
N MET A 1 -35.46 -9.23 3.46
CA MET A 1 -34.83 -7.93 3.81
C MET A 1 -33.68 -7.75 2.84
N THR A 2 -33.84 -6.85 1.87
CA THR A 2 -32.80 -6.54 0.89
C THR A 2 -31.71 -5.74 1.58
N GLU A 3 -30.57 -6.37 1.83
CA GLU A 3 -29.36 -5.68 2.26
C GLU A 3 -29.01 -4.68 1.16
N ALA A 4 -29.15 -3.38 1.46
CA ALA A 4 -28.78 -2.33 0.52
C ALA A 4 -27.29 -2.50 0.21
N ALA A 5 -26.93 -2.53 -1.07
CA ALA A 5 -25.53 -2.65 -1.48
C ALA A 5 -24.69 -1.60 -0.73
N PRO A 6 -23.54 -1.98 -0.15
CA PRO A 6 -22.71 -1.05 0.59
C PRO A 6 -22.34 0.16 -0.31
N PRO A 7 -22.21 1.38 0.24
CA PRO A 7 -21.96 2.60 -0.53
C PRO A 7 -20.52 2.71 -1.05
N TYR A 8 -19.85 1.57 -1.24
CA TYR A 8 -18.44 1.44 -1.53
C TYR A 8 -18.20 0.50 -2.71
N ASP A 9 -17.31 0.91 -3.62
CA ASP A 9 -16.78 0.06 -4.67
C ASP A 9 -15.51 -0.62 -4.16
N VAL A 10 -15.56 -1.93 -3.92
CA VAL A 10 -14.40 -2.70 -3.45
C VAL A 10 -13.56 -3.14 -4.64
N LEU A 11 -12.32 -2.67 -4.69
CA LEU A 11 -11.37 -2.91 -5.78
C LEU A 11 -10.41 -4.06 -5.44
N PHE A 12 -10.08 -4.23 -4.17
CA PHE A 12 -9.29 -5.35 -3.66
C PHE A 12 -9.69 -5.69 -2.22
N LEU A 13 -9.70 -6.99 -1.91
CA LEU A 13 -9.90 -7.52 -0.56
C LEU A 13 -9.06 -8.79 -0.40
N ASP A 14 -8.12 -8.78 0.53
CA ASP A 14 -7.40 -9.96 0.98
C ASP A 14 -8.39 -10.86 1.74
N ARG A 15 -8.78 -11.98 1.13
CA ARG A 15 -9.76 -12.92 1.70
C ARG A 15 -9.30 -13.60 2.99
N SER A 16 -8.01 -13.54 3.31
CA SER A 16 -7.51 -14.01 4.61
C SER A 16 -7.86 -13.05 5.74
N GLN A 17 -8.15 -11.79 5.43
CA GLN A 17 -8.60 -10.80 6.38
C GLN A 17 -10.11 -10.95 6.56
N ASN A 18 -10.53 -11.36 7.76
CA ASN A 18 -11.94 -11.49 8.12
C ASN A 18 -12.54 -10.10 8.35
N GLN A 19 -12.70 -9.34 7.27
CA GLN A 19 -13.17 -7.95 7.28
C GLN A 19 -14.70 -7.90 7.44
N SER A 20 -15.17 -7.15 8.42
CA SER A 20 -16.60 -6.85 8.63
C SER A 20 -17.10 -5.76 7.67
N ASN A 21 -18.39 -5.78 7.37
CA ASN A 21 -19.11 -4.66 6.75
C ASN A 21 -19.75 -3.81 7.87
N PRO A 22 -19.54 -2.48 7.95
CA PRO A 22 -18.82 -1.62 7.01
C PRO A 22 -17.29 -1.78 7.08
N LEU A 23 -16.63 -1.53 5.93
CA LEU A 23 -15.17 -1.57 5.81
C LEU A 23 -14.50 -0.50 6.69
N PRO A 24 -13.28 -0.74 7.21
CA PRO A 24 -12.56 0.18 8.08
C PRO A 24 -12.35 1.54 7.44
N THR A 25 -12.72 2.59 8.16
CA THR A 25 -12.50 3.99 7.83
C THR A 25 -11.40 4.57 8.71
N GLN A 26 -11.04 5.84 8.49
CA GLN A 26 -10.05 6.54 9.31
C GLN A 26 -10.34 6.48 10.83
N ASN A 27 -11.61 6.38 11.22
CA ASN A 27 -12.03 6.37 12.62
C ASN A 27 -11.83 5.01 13.29
N ASP A 28 -11.62 3.94 12.51
CA ASP A 28 -11.58 2.55 12.99
C ASP A 28 -10.15 2.09 13.30
N ILE A 29 -9.14 2.87 12.91
CA ILE A 29 -7.70 2.51 13.01
C ILE A 29 -7.10 2.91 14.37
N ASP A 30 -7.76 3.79 15.13
CA ASP A 30 -7.24 4.36 16.39
C ASP A 30 -7.07 3.31 17.51
N GLY A 31 -7.37 2.03 17.23
CA GLY A 31 -7.10 0.89 18.11
C GLY A 31 -6.65 -0.39 17.40
N SER A 32 -6.34 -0.36 16.10
CA SER A 32 -5.89 -1.54 15.36
C SER A 32 -4.36 -1.57 15.25
N GLU A 33 -3.70 -2.29 16.15
CA GLU A 33 -2.24 -2.48 16.11
C GLU A 33 -1.83 -3.10 14.76
N GLY A 34 -0.84 -2.49 14.11
CA GLY A 34 -0.24 -3.03 12.87
C GLY A 34 -0.96 -2.68 11.57
N LEU A 35 -1.95 -1.76 11.59
CA LEU A 35 -2.65 -1.29 10.40
C LEU A 35 -2.55 0.23 10.23
N VAL A 36 -2.50 0.67 8.97
CA VAL A 36 -2.64 2.08 8.58
C VAL A 36 -3.59 2.19 7.38
N ILE A 37 -4.27 3.34 7.27
CA ILE A 37 -5.09 3.65 6.10
C ILE A 37 -4.55 4.89 5.41
N LYS A 38 -4.25 4.75 4.11
CA LYS A 38 -4.05 5.88 3.22
C LYS A 38 -5.36 6.20 2.51
N PHE A 39 -5.82 7.45 2.59
CA PHE A 39 -7.08 7.83 1.96
C PHE A 39 -7.08 9.27 1.46
N GLY A 40 -7.97 9.54 0.50
CA GLY A 40 -8.16 10.89 -0.03
C GLY A 40 -8.62 10.89 -1.48
N VAL A 41 -8.97 12.09 -1.98
CA VAL A 41 -9.37 12.30 -3.37
C VAL A 41 -8.21 12.25 -4.36
N HIS A 42 -6.98 12.35 -3.86
CA HIS A 42 -5.73 12.26 -4.64
C HIS A 42 -5.00 10.94 -4.41
N VAL A 43 -5.61 10.01 -3.67
CA VAL A 43 -5.11 8.64 -3.54
C VAL A 43 -5.70 7.81 -4.67
N HIS A 44 -4.84 7.17 -5.44
CA HIS A 44 -5.24 6.36 -6.59
C HIS A 44 -5.14 4.87 -6.24
N PRO A 45 -6.12 4.02 -6.66
CA PRO A 45 -6.07 2.57 -6.41
C PRO A 45 -4.78 1.91 -6.91
N ILE A 46 -4.19 2.45 -7.98
CA ILE A 46 -2.93 1.98 -8.56
C ILE A 46 -1.78 1.92 -7.56
N GLU A 47 -1.79 2.75 -6.50
CA GLU A 47 -0.78 2.67 -5.44
C GLU A 47 -0.84 1.32 -4.72
N GLY A 48 -2.04 0.86 -4.37
CA GLY A 48 -2.24 -0.44 -3.74
C GLY A 48 -1.96 -1.59 -4.71
N HIS A 49 -2.39 -1.48 -5.97
CA HIS A 49 -2.09 -2.50 -6.98
C HIS A 49 -0.59 -2.61 -7.26
N ASN A 50 0.15 -1.49 -7.28
CA ASN A 50 1.61 -1.50 -7.41
C ASN A 50 2.28 -2.19 -6.22
N MET A 51 1.80 -1.97 -4.99
CA MET A 51 2.31 -2.69 -3.81
C MET A 51 2.10 -4.20 -3.93
N LEU A 52 0.91 -4.66 -4.36
CA LEU A 52 0.63 -6.08 -4.60
C LEU A 52 1.55 -6.67 -5.68
N TYR A 53 1.75 -5.93 -6.78
CA TYR A 53 2.58 -6.36 -7.89
C TYR A 53 4.07 -6.47 -7.50
N VAL A 54 4.62 -5.43 -6.87
CA VAL A 54 6.02 -5.41 -6.39
C VAL A 54 6.26 -6.49 -5.34
N GLY A 55 5.37 -6.62 -4.36
CA GLY A 55 5.50 -7.63 -3.30
C GLY A 55 5.37 -9.06 -3.79
N LYS A 56 4.65 -9.30 -4.90
CA LYS A 56 4.54 -10.62 -5.52
C LYS A 56 5.80 -11.04 -6.29
N LEU A 57 6.52 -10.09 -6.88
CA LEU A 57 7.56 -10.37 -7.87
C LEU A 57 8.98 -10.05 -7.39
N THR A 58 9.13 -9.44 -6.22
CA THR A 58 10.43 -9.03 -5.68
C THR A 58 10.51 -9.32 -4.19
N THR A 59 11.71 -9.21 -3.63
CA THR A 59 11.94 -9.22 -2.18
C THR A 59 11.95 -7.80 -1.59
N VAL A 60 11.56 -6.78 -2.37
CA VAL A 60 11.53 -5.40 -1.89
C VAL A 60 10.43 -5.27 -0.85
N PRO A 61 10.74 -4.81 0.37
CA PRO A 61 9.73 -4.63 1.40
C PRO A 61 8.78 -3.49 0.99
N VAL A 62 7.50 -3.83 0.81
CA VAL A 62 6.40 -2.89 0.59
C VAL A 62 5.29 -3.20 1.58
N PRO A 63 4.50 -2.20 2.04
CA PRO A 63 3.34 -2.47 2.88
C PRO A 63 2.39 -3.45 2.19
N LYS A 64 1.91 -4.46 2.92
CA LYS A 64 0.91 -5.40 2.39
C LYS A 64 -0.47 -4.72 2.37
N PRO A 65 -1.11 -4.50 1.20
CA PRO A 65 -2.48 -4.03 1.14
C PRO A 65 -3.43 -5.15 1.59
N TYR A 66 -4.42 -4.81 2.38
CA TYR A 66 -5.49 -5.71 2.83
C TYR A 66 -6.82 -5.39 2.14
N VAL A 67 -7.12 -4.10 1.96
CA VAL A 67 -8.33 -3.65 1.25
C VAL A 67 -8.03 -2.41 0.44
N ILE A 68 -8.57 -2.35 -0.77
CA ILE A 68 -8.64 -1.13 -1.58
C ILE A 68 -10.10 -0.93 -1.94
N TYR A 69 -10.67 0.20 -1.57
CA TYR A 69 -12.05 0.53 -1.90
C TYR A 69 -12.24 2.01 -2.14
N GLN A 70 -13.33 2.37 -2.82
CA GLN A 70 -13.70 3.74 -3.10
C GLN A 70 -15.07 4.06 -2.52
N HIS A 71 -15.21 5.25 -1.94
CA HIS A 71 -16.49 5.79 -1.49
C HIS A 71 -16.83 7.02 -2.31
N ARG A 72 -17.99 7.00 -2.97
CA ARG A 72 -18.54 8.20 -3.60
C ARG A 72 -19.30 9.03 -2.58
N LYS A 73 -18.71 10.17 -2.17
CA LYS A 73 -19.40 11.17 -1.34
C LYS A 73 -19.64 12.43 -2.16
N GLN A 74 -20.92 12.79 -2.33
CA GLN A 74 -21.35 13.92 -3.16
C GLN A 74 -20.79 13.77 -4.60
N GLN A 75 -19.95 14.70 -5.06
CA GLN A 75 -19.28 14.66 -6.37
C GLN A 75 -17.82 14.22 -6.30
N LYS A 76 -17.36 13.70 -5.16
CA LYS A 76 -15.98 13.24 -4.96
C LYS A 76 -15.93 11.73 -4.79
N VAL A 77 -14.89 11.13 -5.34
CA VAL A 77 -14.51 9.74 -5.07
C VAL A 77 -13.32 9.78 -4.11
N ILE A 78 -13.48 9.13 -2.97
CA ILE A 78 -12.42 8.99 -1.96
C ILE A 78 -11.92 7.56 -2.02
N THR A 79 -10.64 7.37 -2.33
CA THR A 79 -10.00 6.06 -2.26
C THR A 79 -9.50 5.82 -0.86
N TYR A 80 -9.60 4.57 -0.40
CA TYR A 80 -9.07 4.07 0.85
C TYR A 80 -8.21 2.84 0.56
N ILE A 81 -6.99 2.83 1.10
CA ILE A 81 -6.05 1.71 1.06
C ILE A 81 -5.74 1.33 2.50
N VAL A 82 -6.34 0.23 2.97
CA VAL A 82 -6.04 -0.37 4.27
C VAL A 82 -4.84 -1.30 4.08
N MET A 83 -3.76 -1.08 4.82
CA MET A 83 -2.51 -1.79 4.62
C MET A 83 -1.74 -2.00 5.93
N GLN A 84 -0.73 -2.86 5.87
CA GLN A 84 0.19 -3.12 6.97
C GLN A 84 0.89 -1.83 7.43
N ASP A 85 0.94 -1.61 8.74
CA ASP A 85 1.86 -0.64 9.34
C ASP A 85 3.29 -1.21 9.36
N VAL A 86 4.24 -0.47 8.80
CA VAL A 86 5.64 -0.86 8.74
C VAL A 86 6.40 -0.06 9.79
N ALA A 87 6.52 -0.65 10.99
CA ALA A 87 7.26 -0.03 12.08
C ALA A 87 8.73 0.21 11.69
N GLY A 88 9.19 1.43 11.89
CA GLY A 88 10.58 1.79 11.60
C GLY A 88 10.86 3.27 11.82
N THR A 89 12.14 3.62 11.79
CA THR A 89 12.61 5.01 11.80
C THR A 89 13.04 5.40 10.39
N THR A 90 12.75 6.64 9.98
CA THR A 90 13.09 7.07 8.64
C THR A 90 14.62 7.14 8.46
N LEU A 91 15.08 6.94 7.22
CA LEU A 91 16.50 7.15 6.92
C LEU A 91 16.90 8.61 7.15
N VAL A 92 16.01 9.58 6.94
CA VAL A 92 16.30 11.01 7.18
C VAL A 92 16.70 11.24 8.63
N ASP A 93 15.97 10.65 9.58
CA ASP A 93 16.24 10.81 11.01
C ASP A 93 17.52 10.06 11.43
N LEU A 94 17.76 8.87 10.88
CA LEU A 94 18.91 8.05 11.26
C LEU A 94 20.23 8.46 10.61
N TRP A 95 20.19 9.00 9.38
CA TRP A 95 21.38 9.09 8.51
C TRP A 95 22.56 9.84 9.14
N GLY A 96 22.28 10.91 9.88
CA GLY A 96 23.31 11.71 10.55
C GLY A 96 24.11 10.92 11.59
N GLY A 97 23.49 9.96 12.27
CA GLY A 97 24.09 9.18 13.36
C GLY A 97 24.74 7.85 12.93
N LEU A 98 24.66 7.48 11.65
CA LEU A 98 25.22 6.21 11.16
C LEU A 98 26.70 6.34 10.81
N ASP A 99 27.48 5.34 11.22
CA ASP A 99 28.87 5.18 10.78
C ASP A 99 28.96 4.79 9.30
N HIS A 100 30.19 4.83 8.77
CA HIS A 100 30.45 4.55 7.36
C HIS A 100 30.07 3.11 6.94
N ALA A 101 30.30 2.13 7.81
CA ALA A 101 30.01 0.73 7.51
C ALA A 101 28.49 0.49 7.38
N ARG A 102 27.69 1.06 8.30
CA ARG A 102 26.23 1.00 8.28
C ARG A 102 25.65 1.71 7.07
N LYS A 103 26.15 2.91 6.73
CA LYS A 103 25.74 3.63 5.52
C LYS A 103 26.00 2.80 4.26
N THR A 104 27.19 2.20 4.16
CA THR A 104 27.55 1.34 3.04
C THR A 104 26.60 0.14 2.93
N ALA A 105 26.31 -0.54 4.04
CA ALA A 105 25.38 -1.66 4.06
C ALA A 105 23.97 -1.26 3.59
N ILE A 106 23.43 -0.11 4.07
CA ILE A 106 22.13 0.40 3.63
C ILE A 106 22.11 0.69 2.14
N VAL A 107 23.15 1.35 1.61
CA VAL A 107 23.24 1.65 0.17
C VAL A 107 23.31 0.37 -0.67
N MET A 108 24.03 -0.66 -0.21
CA MET A 108 24.06 -1.96 -0.89
C MET A 108 22.67 -2.60 -0.92
N THR A 109 21.95 -2.59 0.21
CA THR A 109 20.56 -3.09 0.27
C THR A 109 19.64 -2.33 -0.69
N LEU A 110 19.69 -0.98 -0.68
CA LEU A 110 18.89 -0.15 -1.58
C LEU A 110 19.21 -0.43 -3.04
N ARG A 111 20.50 -0.59 -3.38
CA ARG A 111 20.93 -0.96 -4.73
C ARG A 111 20.29 -2.28 -5.16
N THR A 112 20.37 -3.32 -4.32
CA THR A 112 19.73 -4.62 -4.60
C THR A 112 18.22 -4.47 -4.82
N TYR A 113 17.53 -3.64 -4.03
CA TYR A 113 16.10 -3.39 -4.23
C TYR A 113 15.82 -2.70 -5.57
N PHE A 114 16.57 -1.67 -5.93
CA PHE A 114 16.39 -1.00 -7.21
C PHE A 114 16.71 -1.92 -8.39
N ASP A 115 17.69 -2.80 -8.27
CA ASP A 115 18.03 -3.77 -9.32
C ASP A 115 16.87 -4.75 -9.54
N GLN A 116 16.19 -5.20 -8.49
CA GLN A 116 14.98 -6.02 -8.61
C GLN A 116 13.82 -5.25 -9.24
N LEU A 117 13.57 -4.01 -8.80
CA LEU A 117 12.50 -3.19 -9.37
C LEU A 117 12.67 -2.94 -10.88
N ARG A 118 13.92 -2.76 -11.34
CA ARG A 118 14.22 -2.59 -12.78
C ARG A 118 14.07 -3.87 -13.59
N GLN A 119 14.08 -5.03 -12.93
CA GLN A 119 13.88 -6.34 -13.57
C GLN A 119 12.41 -6.77 -13.60
N LEU A 120 11.49 -5.97 -13.06
CA LEU A 120 10.06 -6.25 -13.12
C LEU A 120 9.61 -6.43 -14.58
N PRO A 121 8.78 -7.45 -14.88
CA PRO A 121 8.39 -7.75 -16.24
C PRO A 121 7.55 -6.62 -16.83
N HIS A 122 7.99 -6.11 -17.98
CA HIS A 122 7.25 -5.08 -18.70
C HIS A 122 6.01 -5.68 -19.38
N PRO A 123 4.81 -5.07 -19.26
CA PRO A 123 3.59 -5.60 -19.88
C PRO A 123 3.53 -5.45 -21.41
N GLY A 124 4.59 -4.93 -22.04
CA GLY A 124 4.67 -4.75 -23.49
C GLY A 124 4.09 -3.42 -23.99
N TYR A 125 3.72 -2.51 -23.08
CA TYR A 125 3.35 -1.13 -23.39
C TYR A 125 3.84 -0.18 -22.29
N PHE A 126 4.06 1.08 -22.66
CA PHE A 126 4.43 2.13 -21.73
C PHE A 126 3.19 2.67 -21.01
N GLY A 127 3.01 2.27 -19.75
CA GLY A 127 1.90 2.74 -18.91
C GLY A 127 1.96 2.16 -17.50
N ASN A 128 0.83 2.24 -16.78
CA ASN A 128 0.70 1.62 -15.45
C ASN A 128 0.39 0.11 -15.59
N ILE A 129 0.19 -0.62 -14.50
CA ILE A 129 -0.10 -2.07 -14.55
C ILE A 129 -1.56 -2.44 -14.89
N GLU A 130 -2.43 -1.46 -15.14
CA GLU A 130 -3.86 -1.65 -15.45
C GLU A 130 -4.19 -1.51 -16.95
N GLY A 131 -3.31 -0.93 -17.75
CA GLY A 131 -3.52 -0.69 -19.19
C GLY A 131 -3.57 0.78 -19.52
#